data_AF-A0A3S4YLR5-F1
#
_entry.id   AF-A0A3S4YLR5-F1
#
_cell.length_a   1.000
_cell.length_b   1.000
_cell.length_c   1.000
_cell.angle_alpha   90.00
_cell.angle_beta   90.00
_cell.angle_gamma   90.00
#
_symmetry.space_group_name_H-M   'P 1'
#
loop_
_entity.id
_entity.type
_entity.pdbx_description
1 polymer ?
#
loop_
_entity_poly.entity_id
_entity_poly.type
_entity_poly.pdbx_seq_one_letter_code
_entity_poly.pdbx_strand_id
1 'polypeptide(L)'
;MIAAIRESFEETGLLLAGEDGQNVAESGAGEEQMSQREAIADQDKSFGQFLTSSGLKLRTDLLRPVSRWQSPDFFHKRYDIAYFTTVVPVGQNAKLLEGKGVWGSWVNVRTLMESKDTSELGDRIGQPNTVGKTLEELVTPAVMCMLESLAASETGVSWLAKRRTVEVKKPVLVKNDGACMLSFTEVVPVSSKTGTLGTVGPLKSASVAPHKIWKAGFSALYCVENPAFVVGR
;
A
#
# COMPACT_ATOMS: atom_id res chain seq x y z
N MET A 1 -13.12 -4.25 1.05
CA MET A 1 -13.67 -2.90 0.77
C MET A 1 -14.15 -2.25 2.05
N ILE A 2 -15.17 -2.77 2.75
CA ILE A 2 -15.65 -2.18 4.02
C ILE A 2 -14.53 -2.02 5.05
N ALA A 3 -13.70 -3.06 5.24
CA ALA A 3 -12.56 -3.00 6.14
C ALA A 3 -11.55 -1.90 5.77
N ALA A 4 -11.36 -1.61 4.48
CA ALA A 4 -10.45 -0.54 4.04
C ALA A 4 -11.02 0.84 4.40
N ILE A 5 -12.34 1.06 4.19
CA ILE A 5 -12.99 2.32 4.57
C ILE A 5 -12.96 2.53 6.09
N ARG A 6 -13.24 1.45 6.85
CA ARG A 6 -13.17 1.47 8.32
C ARG A 6 -11.75 1.85 8.78
N GLU A 7 -10.73 1.17 8.28
CA GLU A 7 -9.34 1.42 8.68
C GLU A 7 -8.88 2.83 8.29
N SER A 8 -9.22 3.30 7.08
CA SER A 8 -8.93 4.67 6.65
C SER A 8 -9.57 5.71 7.58
N PHE A 9 -10.82 5.48 8.00
CA PHE A 9 -11.50 6.36 8.95
C PHE A 9 -10.84 6.32 10.34
N GLU A 10 -10.55 5.13 10.86
CA GLU A 10 -9.88 4.96 12.16
C GLU A 10 -8.53 5.66 12.17
N GLU A 11 -7.66 5.41 11.19
CA GLU A 11 -6.29 5.93 11.17
C GLU A 11 -6.21 7.41 10.79
N THR A 12 -6.99 7.84 9.80
CA THR A 12 -6.81 9.15 9.15
C THR A 12 -8.02 10.08 9.26
N GLY A 13 -9.17 9.59 9.74
CA GLY A 13 -10.41 10.36 9.81
C GLY A 13 -11.12 10.54 8.47
N LEU A 14 -10.52 10.07 7.37
CA LEU A 14 -11.15 10.09 6.05
C LEU A 14 -12.30 9.09 6.00
N LEU A 15 -13.51 9.60 5.82
CA LEU A 15 -14.75 8.83 5.81
C LEU A 15 -15.35 8.79 4.41
N LEU A 16 -15.34 7.61 3.80
CA LEU A 16 -16.03 7.35 2.53
C LEU A 16 -17.46 6.90 2.79
N ALA A 17 -18.27 7.82 3.30
CA ALA A 17 -19.70 7.62 3.55
C ALA A 17 -20.47 8.91 3.29
N GLY A 18 -21.76 8.82 3.03
CA GLY A 18 -22.67 9.95 2.85
C GLY A 18 -24.11 9.55 3.14
N GLU A 19 -25.02 10.50 3.24
CA GLU A 19 -26.45 10.23 3.49
C GLU A 19 -27.09 9.41 2.35
N ASP A 20 -26.59 9.62 1.13
CA ASP A 20 -27.02 8.96 -0.09
C ASP A 20 -25.85 8.67 -1.05
N GLY A 21 -26.18 8.23 -2.28
CA GLY A 21 -25.20 7.91 -3.31
C GLY A 21 -24.62 9.11 -4.07
N GLN A 22 -25.00 10.34 -3.72
CA GLN A 22 -24.56 11.56 -4.41
C GLN A 22 -23.64 12.39 -3.53
N ASN A 23 -23.82 12.32 -2.21
CA ASN A 23 -23.07 13.13 -1.25
C ASN A 23 -22.01 12.34 -0.49
N VAL A 24 -21.09 13.06 0.13
CA VAL A 24 -20.10 12.56 1.09
C VAL A 24 -20.24 13.37 2.37
N ALA A 25 -20.01 12.74 3.52
CA ALA A 25 -20.05 13.39 4.80
C ALA A 25 -19.03 14.55 4.82
N GLU A 26 -19.47 15.70 5.30
CA GLU A 26 -18.61 16.88 5.44
C GLU A 26 -17.49 16.64 6.47
N SER A 27 -16.50 17.53 6.46
CA SER A 27 -15.34 17.45 7.35
C SER A 27 -15.75 17.33 8.81
N GLY A 28 -15.47 16.17 9.39
CA GLY A 28 -15.64 15.94 10.82
C GLY A 28 -14.39 16.27 11.62
N ALA A 29 -13.39 17.00 11.11
CA ALA A 29 -12.09 17.18 11.80
C ALA A 29 -12.15 17.89 13.19
N GLY A 30 -13.34 18.09 13.77
CA GLY A 30 -13.56 18.49 15.15
C GLY A 30 -13.52 17.33 16.16
N GLU A 31 -13.64 17.70 17.44
CA GLU A 31 -13.51 16.79 18.59
C GLU A 31 -14.52 15.65 18.60
N GLU A 32 -15.76 15.90 18.13
CA GLU A 32 -16.80 14.87 18.11
C GLU A 32 -16.41 13.67 17.24
N GLN A 33 -15.86 13.89 16.04
CA GLN A 33 -15.42 12.79 15.18
C GLN A 33 -14.21 12.06 15.78
N MET A 34 -13.30 12.77 16.45
CA MET A 34 -12.18 12.13 17.13
C MET A 34 -12.68 11.17 18.21
N SER A 35 -13.62 11.60 19.05
CA SER A 35 -14.20 10.74 20.08
C SER A 35 -14.88 9.49 19.51
N GLN A 36 -15.57 9.61 18.36
CA GLN A 36 -16.17 8.45 17.69
C GLN A 36 -15.09 7.50 17.17
N ARG A 37 -13.98 8.02 16.63
CA ARG A 37 -12.87 7.21 16.12
C ARG A 37 -12.15 6.48 17.25
N GLU A 38 -11.92 7.13 18.39
CA GLU A 38 -11.35 6.51 19.59
C GLU A 38 -12.24 5.36 20.10
N ALA A 39 -13.54 5.61 20.27
CA ALA A 39 -14.50 4.59 20.68
C ALA A 39 -14.58 3.40 19.71
N ILE A 40 -14.42 3.64 18.41
CA ILE A 40 -14.33 2.54 17.43
C ILE A 40 -13.02 1.78 17.57
N ALA A 41 -11.90 2.48 17.71
CA ALA A 41 -10.57 1.87 17.83
C ALA A 41 -10.39 1.08 19.14
N ASP A 42 -11.13 1.44 20.20
CA ASP A 42 -11.18 0.73 21.49
C ASP A 42 -12.26 -0.36 21.54
N GLN A 43 -13.01 -0.54 20.44
CA GLN A 43 -14.10 -1.52 20.30
C GLN A 43 -15.33 -1.25 21.19
N ASP A 44 -15.44 -0.05 21.77
CA ASP A 44 -16.61 0.38 22.54
C ASP A 44 -17.83 0.62 21.65
N LYS A 45 -17.61 1.00 20.39
CA LYS A 45 -18.67 1.21 19.38
C LYS A 45 -18.26 0.58 18.05
N SER A 46 -19.15 -0.18 17.42
CA SER A 46 -18.86 -0.69 16.08
C SER A 46 -18.97 0.42 15.01
N PHE A 47 -18.16 0.32 13.97
CA PHE A 47 -18.22 1.23 12.82
C PHE A 47 -19.63 1.27 12.17
N GLY A 48 -20.32 0.13 12.11
CA GLY A 48 -21.69 0.05 11.59
C GLY A 48 -22.72 0.79 12.46
N GLN A 49 -22.59 0.70 13.79
CA GLN A 49 -23.42 1.48 14.72
C GLN A 49 -23.17 2.97 14.58
N PHE A 50 -21.91 3.39 14.42
CA PHE A 50 -21.56 4.78 14.12
C PHE A 50 -22.27 5.28 12.86
N LEU A 51 -22.11 4.58 11.73
CA LEU A 51 -22.76 4.95 10.47
C LEU A 51 -24.29 5.04 10.61
N THR A 52 -24.90 4.07 11.29
CA THR A 52 -26.35 4.03 11.51
C THR A 52 -26.81 5.22 12.37
N SER A 53 -26.12 5.50 13.47
CA SER A 53 -26.45 6.63 14.35
C SER A 53 -26.28 8.00 13.67
N SER A 54 -25.38 8.07 12.69
CA SER A 54 -25.09 9.30 11.93
C SER A 54 -25.92 9.41 10.63
N GLY A 55 -26.81 8.47 10.33
CA GLY A 55 -27.59 8.48 9.08
C GLY A 55 -26.77 8.28 7.81
N LEU A 56 -25.57 7.69 7.92
CA LEU A 56 -24.61 7.56 6.82
C LEU A 56 -24.61 6.16 6.21
N LYS A 57 -24.37 6.11 4.91
CA LYS A 57 -24.18 4.90 4.10
C LYS A 57 -22.81 4.90 3.46
N LEU A 58 -22.20 3.72 3.38
CA LEU A 58 -20.87 3.57 2.79
C LEU A 58 -20.88 3.87 1.29
N ARG A 59 -19.93 4.71 0.85
CA ARG A 59 -19.69 5.05 -0.55
C ARG A 59 -18.57 4.19 -1.12
N THR A 60 -18.84 2.88 -1.21
CA THR A 60 -17.86 1.90 -1.74
C THR A 60 -17.49 2.14 -3.21
N ASP A 61 -18.32 2.87 -3.94
CA ASP A 61 -18.09 3.32 -5.32
C ASP A 61 -16.92 4.32 -5.46
N LEU A 62 -16.57 5.01 -4.38
CA LEU A 62 -15.42 5.92 -4.34
C LEU A 62 -14.09 5.17 -4.22
N LEU A 63 -14.13 3.91 -3.78
CA LEU A 63 -12.97 3.08 -3.55
C LEU A 63 -12.63 2.26 -4.80
N ARG A 64 -11.43 2.45 -5.36
CA ARG A 64 -10.94 1.73 -6.55
C ARG A 64 -9.91 0.68 -6.16
N PRO A 65 -10.09 -0.59 -6.55
CA PRO A 65 -9.11 -1.63 -6.24
C PRO A 65 -7.85 -1.46 -7.10
N VAL A 66 -6.69 -1.62 -6.47
CA VAL A 66 -5.37 -1.39 -7.10
C VAL A 66 -4.61 -2.69 -7.27
N SER A 67 -4.48 -3.47 -6.21
CA SER A 67 -3.75 -4.74 -6.22
C SER A 67 -4.24 -5.66 -5.10
N ARG A 68 -3.94 -6.97 -5.20
CA ARG A 68 -4.17 -7.93 -4.13
C ARG A 68 -2.89 -8.73 -3.91
N TRP A 69 -2.50 -8.89 -2.66
CA TRP A 69 -1.21 -9.45 -2.29
C TRP A 69 -1.40 -10.53 -1.24
N GLN A 70 -0.79 -11.68 -1.47
CA GLN A 70 -0.79 -12.77 -0.50
C GLN A 70 0.64 -13.00 -0.03
N SER A 71 0.82 -13.05 1.29
CA SER A 71 2.10 -13.44 1.87
C SER A 71 2.51 -14.85 1.39
N PRO A 72 3.81 -15.11 1.19
CA PRO A 72 4.30 -16.45 0.86
C PRO A 72 3.88 -17.51 1.88
N ASP A 73 3.78 -18.78 1.46
CA ASP A 73 3.28 -19.87 2.31
C ASP A 73 4.17 -20.18 3.52
N PHE A 74 5.46 -19.85 3.45
CA PHE A 74 6.43 -20.11 4.52
C PHE A 74 6.47 -19.03 5.60
N PHE A 75 5.71 -17.94 5.45
CA PHE A 75 5.59 -16.93 6.51
C PHE A 75 4.74 -17.49 7.66
N HIS A 76 5.21 -17.37 8.90
CA HIS A 76 4.47 -17.84 10.08
C HIS A 76 3.11 -17.15 10.23
N LYS A 77 3.06 -15.83 9.98
CA LYS A 77 1.83 -15.05 9.93
C LYS A 77 1.54 -14.67 8.48
N ARG A 78 0.36 -15.06 8.01
CA ARG A 78 -0.05 -14.92 6.62
C ARG A 78 -1.16 -13.90 6.48
N TYR A 79 -1.13 -13.16 5.38
CA TYR A 79 -2.10 -12.13 5.06
C TYR A 79 -2.53 -12.20 3.61
N ASP A 80 -3.80 -11.91 3.37
CA ASP A 80 -4.38 -11.64 2.06
C ASP A 80 -4.87 -10.19 2.07
N ILE A 81 -4.09 -9.32 1.43
CA ILE A 81 -4.22 -7.87 1.51
C ILE A 81 -4.75 -7.36 0.18
N ALA A 82 -5.91 -6.73 0.21
CA ALA A 82 -6.44 -5.99 -0.92
C ALA A 82 -6.12 -4.50 -0.75
N TYR A 83 -5.44 -3.91 -1.74
CA TYR A 83 -5.08 -2.51 -1.77
C TYR A 83 -6.06 -1.72 -2.62
N PHE A 84 -6.35 -0.50 -2.18
CA PHE A 84 -7.32 0.39 -2.80
C PHE A 84 -6.76 1.82 -2.91
N THR A 85 -7.39 2.63 -3.74
CA THR A 85 -7.14 4.07 -3.89
C THR A 85 -8.49 4.79 -3.92
N THR A 86 -8.56 6.04 -3.48
CA THR A 86 -9.78 6.87 -3.43
C THR A 86 -9.43 8.34 -3.33
N VAL A 87 -10.12 9.20 -4.07
CA VAL A 87 -9.98 10.65 -3.86
C VAL A 87 -10.38 11.00 -2.43
N VAL A 88 -9.65 11.92 -1.82
CA VAL A 88 -10.04 12.54 -0.54
C VAL A 88 -11.37 13.28 -0.75
N PRO A 89 -12.44 12.93 -0.02
CA PRO A 89 -13.70 13.64 -0.12
C PRO A 89 -13.51 15.14 0.16
N VAL A 90 -14.16 15.99 -0.64
CA VAL A 90 -14.04 17.45 -0.52
C VAL A 90 -14.39 17.89 0.90
N GLY A 91 -13.59 18.80 1.44
CA GLY A 91 -13.76 19.32 2.80
C GLY A 91 -13.06 18.47 3.88
N GLN A 92 -12.82 17.18 3.65
CA GLN A 92 -12.14 16.34 4.63
C GLN A 92 -10.62 16.56 4.62
N ASN A 93 -10.02 16.51 5.81
CA ASN A 93 -8.57 16.56 5.98
C ASN A 93 -8.13 15.36 6.81
N ALA A 94 -7.04 14.71 6.37
CA ALA A 94 -6.48 13.60 7.12
C ALA A 94 -5.89 14.09 8.45
N LYS A 95 -6.35 13.50 9.57
CA LYS A 95 -5.81 13.71 10.91
C LYS A 95 -5.61 12.36 11.57
N LEU A 96 -4.41 12.13 12.10
CA LEU A 96 -4.12 10.89 12.83
C LEU A 96 -5.05 10.73 14.04
N LEU A 97 -5.33 9.47 14.39
CA LEU A 97 -6.04 9.14 15.62
C LEU A 97 -5.23 9.60 16.83
N GLU A 98 -5.88 10.30 17.75
CA GLU A 98 -5.26 10.74 18.99
C GLU A 98 -4.82 9.52 19.84
N GLY A 99 -3.65 9.63 20.47
CA GLY A 99 -3.05 8.57 21.31
C GLY A 99 -2.49 7.34 20.58
N LYS A 100 -2.89 7.04 19.34
CA LYS A 100 -2.43 5.86 18.59
C LYS A 100 -1.61 6.18 17.33
N GLY A 101 -1.80 7.35 16.74
CA GLY A 101 -1.03 7.77 15.57
C GLY A 101 0.36 8.27 15.95
N VAL A 102 1.40 7.66 15.37
CA VAL A 102 2.81 8.05 15.64
C VAL A 102 3.29 9.08 14.61
N TRP A 103 3.07 8.82 13.32
CA TRP A 103 3.47 9.73 12.26
C TRP A 103 2.55 9.61 11.03
N GLY A 104 2.30 10.74 10.36
CA GLY A 104 1.39 10.81 9.23
C GLY A 104 1.63 12.07 8.41
N SER A 105 1.77 11.95 7.10
CA SER A 105 1.94 13.11 6.23
C SER A 105 1.53 12.82 4.79
N TRP A 106 1.04 13.87 4.11
CA TRP A 106 0.89 13.88 2.66
C TRP A 106 2.27 14.06 2.01
N VAL A 107 2.66 13.13 1.14
CA VAL A 107 3.95 13.15 0.44
C VAL A 107 3.74 13.15 -1.08
N ASN A 108 4.61 13.86 -1.81
CA ASN A 108 4.66 13.69 -3.25
C ASN A 108 5.39 12.37 -3.57
N VAL A 109 4.71 11.45 -4.26
CA VAL A 109 5.27 10.12 -4.54
C VAL A 109 6.51 10.19 -5.43
N ARG A 110 6.60 11.16 -6.35
CA ARG A 110 7.73 11.27 -7.28
C ARG A 110 8.98 11.70 -6.52
N THR A 111 8.86 12.74 -5.70
CA THR A 111 9.93 13.18 -4.79
C THR A 111 10.33 12.06 -3.83
N LEU A 112 9.36 11.34 -3.26
CA LEU A 112 9.66 10.20 -2.39
C LEU A 112 10.44 9.10 -3.12
N MET A 113 10.15 8.88 -4.40
CA MET A 113 10.86 7.87 -5.21
C MET A 113 12.24 8.32 -5.66
N GLU A 114 12.45 9.62 -5.85
CA GLU A 114 13.76 10.21 -6.13
C GLU A 114 14.73 10.04 -4.95
N SER A 115 14.24 10.11 -3.70
CA SER A 115 15.05 9.94 -2.49
C SER A 115 14.96 8.55 -1.85
N LYS A 116 14.42 7.54 -2.54
CA LYS A 116 14.15 6.20 -2.00
C LYS A 116 15.38 5.49 -1.40
N ASP A 117 16.57 5.76 -1.94
CA ASP A 117 17.84 5.12 -1.56
C ASP A 117 18.54 5.90 -0.41
N THR A 118 17.89 6.94 0.12
CA THR A 118 18.35 7.76 1.24
C THR A 118 17.51 7.48 2.49
N SER A 119 17.99 7.94 3.66
CA SER A 119 17.25 7.85 4.92
C SER A 119 16.24 8.98 5.14
N GLU A 120 16.03 9.88 4.18
CA GLU A 120 15.26 11.11 4.36
C GLU A 120 13.87 10.88 4.98
N LEU A 121 13.10 9.92 4.45
CA LEU A 121 11.79 9.59 5.02
C LEU A 121 11.91 9.03 6.44
N GLY A 122 12.85 8.11 6.66
CA GLY A 122 13.07 7.47 7.96
C GLY A 122 13.46 8.47 9.05
N ASP A 123 14.33 9.40 8.71
CA ASP A 123 14.78 10.49 9.58
C ASP A 123 13.66 11.51 9.84
N ARG A 124 12.83 11.79 8.84
CA ARG A 124 11.64 12.65 8.99
C ARG A 124 10.56 12.02 9.86
N ILE A 125 10.43 10.69 9.86
CA ILE A 125 9.54 9.97 10.79
C ILE A 125 10.12 10.05 12.22
N GLY A 126 11.44 9.93 12.36
CA GLY A 126 12.15 10.21 13.62
C GLY A 126 11.97 9.15 14.71
N GLN A 127 11.45 7.97 14.38
CA GLN A 127 11.29 6.88 15.34
C GLN A 127 12.56 6.00 15.41
N PRO A 128 12.85 5.36 16.56
CA PRO A 128 14.05 4.53 16.72
C PRO A 128 14.20 3.41 15.67
N ASN A 129 13.08 2.89 15.15
CA ASN A 129 13.05 1.86 14.12
C ASN A 129 13.00 2.40 12.68
N THR A 130 12.98 3.72 12.48
CA THR A 130 12.92 4.35 11.15
C THR A 130 14.13 5.22 10.82
N VAL A 131 14.77 5.84 11.82
CA VAL A 131 15.95 6.69 11.59
C VAL A 131 17.07 5.89 10.92
N GLY A 132 17.69 6.48 9.89
CA GLY A 132 18.75 5.85 9.09
C GLY A 132 18.26 4.76 8.12
N LYS A 133 16.95 4.51 8.03
CA LYS A 133 16.37 3.49 7.13
C LYS A 133 15.97 4.09 5.79
N THR A 134 16.34 3.38 4.72
CA THR A 134 15.89 3.67 3.35
C THR A 134 14.44 3.30 3.14
N LEU A 135 13.83 3.77 2.05
CA LEU A 135 12.43 3.46 1.77
C LEU A 135 12.18 1.95 1.61
N GLU A 136 13.12 1.21 1.00
CA GLU A 136 13.01 -0.25 0.85
C GLU A 136 12.98 -0.98 2.19
N GLU A 137 13.67 -0.47 3.21
CA GLU A 137 13.66 -1.02 4.56
C GLU A 137 12.40 -0.63 5.35
N LEU A 138 11.77 0.48 4.98
CA LEU A 138 10.59 1.02 5.67
C LEU A 138 9.27 0.42 5.18
N VAL A 139 9.19 0.00 3.91
CA VAL A 139 7.92 -0.44 3.30
C VAL A 139 7.94 -1.89 2.86
N THR A 140 6.75 -2.49 2.77
CA THR A 140 6.61 -3.82 2.18
C THR A 140 6.81 -3.77 0.65
N PRO A 141 7.20 -4.88 0.00
CA PRO A 141 7.35 -4.95 -1.45
C PRO A 141 6.09 -4.58 -2.22
N ALA A 142 4.92 -4.90 -1.66
CA ALA A 142 3.62 -4.52 -2.21
C ALA A 142 3.48 -3.00 -2.28
N VAL A 143 3.84 -2.30 -1.20
CA VAL A 143 3.79 -0.84 -1.12
C VAL A 143 4.83 -0.23 -2.06
N MET A 144 6.07 -0.73 -2.09
CA MET A 144 7.09 -0.27 -3.04
C MET A 144 6.60 -0.36 -4.50
N CYS A 145 6.05 -1.52 -4.90
CA CYS A 145 5.47 -1.69 -6.25
C CYS A 145 4.38 -0.67 -6.58
N MET A 146 3.54 -0.33 -5.60
CA MET A 146 2.46 0.63 -5.78
C MET A 146 3.01 2.06 -5.91
N LEU A 147 3.98 2.44 -5.06
CA LEU A 147 4.64 3.75 -5.13
C LEU A 147 5.31 3.95 -6.49
N GLU A 148 6.03 2.95 -6.99
CA GLU A 148 6.63 2.99 -8.34
C GLU A 148 5.57 3.15 -9.44
N SER A 149 4.47 2.41 -9.35
CA SER A 149 3.37 2.48 -10.33
C SER A 149 2.66 3.84 -10.30
N LEU A 150 2.54 4.42 -9.10
CA LEU A 150 1.92 5.72 -8.88
C LEU A 150 2.84 6.85 -9.36
N ALA A 151 4.15 6.77 -9.11
CA ALA A 151 5.14 7.74 -9.61
C ALA A 151 5.29 7.70 -11.14
N ALA A 152 5.10 6.53 -11.76
CA ALA A 152 5.06 6.41 -13.21
C ALA A 152 3.77 7.00 -13.83
N SER A 153 2.74 7.28 -13.03
CA SER A 153 1.52 7.93 -13.52
C SER A 153 1.73 9.44 -13.66
N GLU A 154 1.17 10.03 -14.71
CA GLU A 154 1.32 11.47 -14.97
C GLU A 154 0.58 12.32 -13.92
N THR A 155 -0.63 11.89 -13.56
CA THR A 155 -1.52 12.61 -12.63
C THR A 155 -2.31 11.64 -11.75
N GLY A 156 -2.82 12.13 -10.62
CA GLY A 156 -3.77 11.39 -9.78
C GLY A 156 -5.03 10.98 -10.53
N VAL A 157 -5.54 11.84 -11.43
CA VAL A 157 -6.69 11.52 -12.29
C VAL A 157 -6.38 10.36 -13.22
N SER A 158 -5.21 10.35 -13.87
CA SER A 158 -4.78 9.22 -14.71
C SER A 158 -4.65 7.93 -13.90
N TRP A 159 -4.12 8.02 -12.67
CA TRP A 159 -4.05 6.87 -11.77
C TRP A 159 -5.44 6.32 -11.43
N LEU A 160 -6.40 7.18 -11.12
CA LEU A 160 -7.76 6.80 -10.77
C LEU A 160 -8.54 6.25 -11.96
N ALA A 161 -8.38 6.85 -13.14
CA ALA A 161 -9.08 6.45 -14.37
C ALA A 161 -8.55 5.14 -14.97
N LYS A 162 -7.32 4.72 -14.61
CA LYS A 162 -6.72 3.49 -15.12
C LYS A 162 -7.58 2.27 -14.78
N ARG A 163 -8.09 1.59 -15.81
CA ARG A 163 -8.73 0.28 -15.66
C ARG A 163 -7.67 -0.75 -15.24
N ARG A 164 -7.99 -1.55 -14.23
CA ARG A 164 -7.10 -2.57 -13.68
C ARG A 164 -7.85 -3.89 -13.60
N THR A 165 -7.20 -4.96 -14.06
CA THR A 165 -7.54 -6.31 -13.64
C THR A 165 -6.71 -6.61 -12.40
N VAL A 166 -7.36 -6.85 -11.26
CA VAL A 166 -6.66 -7.07 -9.99
C VAL A 166 -6.39 -8.56 -9.82
N GLU A 167 -5.18 -8.95 -10.18
CA GLU A 167 -4.66 -10.29 -9.97
C GLU A 167 -4.05 -10.43 -8.57
N VAL A 168 -4.12 -11.65 -8.03
CA VAL A 168 -3.47 -11.99 -6.76
C VAL A 168 -1.99 -12.16 -7.01
N LYS A 169 -1.19 -11.30 -6.38
CA LYS A 169 0.27 -11.39 -6.38
C LYS A 169 0.71 -12.19 -5.16
N LYS A 170 1.26 -13.38 -5.40
CA LYS A 170 1.83 -14.25 -4.38
C LYS A 170 3.31 -14.46 -4.69
N PRO A 171 4.24 -13.83 -3.95
CA PRO A 171 5.64 -14.01 -4.22
C PRO A 171 6.12 -15.39 -3.76
N VAL A 172 7.07 -15.93 -4.51
CA VAL A 172 7.80 -17.16 -4.19
C VAL A 172 9.22 -16.82 -3.76
N LEU A 173 9.81 -17.68 -2.93
CA LEU A 173 11.21 -17.55 -2.53
C LEU A 173 12.10 -18.03 -3.68
N VAL A 174 13.02 -17.19 -4.11
CA VAL A 174 14.02 -17.50 -5.14
C VAL A 174 15.43 -17.26 -4.59
N LYS A 175 16.42 -17.97 -5.13
CA LYS A 175 17.83 -17.66 -4.86
C LYS A 175 18.39 -16.85 -6.02
N ASN A 176 19.04 -15.72 -5.71
CA ASN A 176 19.75 -14.89 -6.67
C ASN A 176 21.13 -14.56 -6.10
N ASP A 177 22.20 -14.92 -6.81
CA ASP A 177 23.60 -14.75 -6.38
C ASP A 177 23.88 -15.20 -4.92
N GLY A 178 23.27 -16.33 -4.52
CA GLY A 178 23.39 -16.89 -3.17
C GLY A 178 22.48 -16.25 -2.11
N ALA A 179 21.81 -15.13 -2.42
CA ALA A 179 20.85 -14.48 -1.54
C ALA A 179 19.42 -15.00 -1.75
N CYS A 180 18.67 -15.15 -0.66
CA CYS A 180 17.25 -15.48 -0.69
C CYS A 180 16.41 -14.22 -0.91
N MET A 181 15.55 -14.24 -1.93
CA MET A 181 14.74 -13.09 -2.34
C MET A 181 13.31 -13.47 -2.68
N LEU A 182 12.40 -12.49 -2.71
CA LEU A 182 11.01 -12.67 -3.14
C LEU A 182 10.82 -12.25 -4.60
N SER A 183 10.14 -13.08 -5.40
CA SER A 183 9.80 -12.80 -6.81
C SER A 183 8.35 -13.20 -7.11
N PHE A 184 7.67 -12.49 -8.00
CA PHE A 184 6.34 -12.90 -8.50
C PHE A 184 6.40 -13.89 -9.67
N THR A 185 7.59 -14.19 -10.16
CA THR A 185 7.84 -15.16 -11.22
C THR A 185 8.85 -16.17 -10.69
N GLU A 186 8.57 -17.47 -10.85
CA GLU A 186 9.59 -18.48 -10.57
C GLU A 186 10.82 -18.19 -11.45
N VAL A 187 11.97 -17.97 -10.82
CA VAL A 187 13.24 -17.94 -11.54
C VAL A 187 13.57 -19.39 -11.86
N VAL A 188 13.30 -19.84 -13.09
CA VAL A 188 13.72 -21.16 -13.55
C VAL A 188 15.26 -21.16 -13.58
N PRO A 189 15.95 -22.00 -12.79
CA PRO A 189 17.40 -22.09 -12.87
C PRO A 189 17.78 -22.57 -14.29
N VAL A 190 18.74 -21.88 -14.91
CA VAL A 190 19.27 -22.29 -16.22
C VAL A 190 19.88 -23.68 -16.04
N SER A 191 19.18 -24.70 -16.55
CA SER A 191 19.72 -26.05 -16.63
C SER A 191 21.00 -26.03 -17.46
N SER A 192 22.12 -26.39 -16.84
CA SER A 192 23.37 -26.66 -17.55
C SER A 192 23.15 -27.84 -18.48
N LYS A 193 23.00 -27.58 -19.78
CA LYS A 193 22.93 -28.63 -20.79
C LYS A 193 24.28 -29.34 -20.92
N THR A 194 24.34 -30.58 -20.47
CA THR A 194 25.31 -31.58 -20.90
C THR A 194 24.76 -32.26 -22.16
N GLY A 195 25.46 -32.19 -23.30
CA GLY A 195 25.25 -33.11 -24.45
C GLY A 195 25.04 -32.49 -25.84
N THR A 196 26.15 -32.33 -26.56
CA THR A 196 26.46 -32.62 -27.99
C THR A 196 25.68 -32.00 -29.18
N LEU A 197 26.46 -31.17 -29.90
CA LEU A 197 26.50 -30.70 -31.31
C LEU A 197 25.26 -30.75 -32.23
N GLY A 198 24.81 -29.56 -32.61
CA GLY A 198 24.17 -29.24 -33.88
C GLY A 198 24.20 -27.72 -34.11
N THR A 199 24.92 -27.25 -35.12
CA THR A 199 25.18 -25.83 -35.41
C THR A 199 23.91 -25.05 -35.72
N VAL A 200 23.56 -24.10 -34.84
CA VAL A 200 22.66 -22.96 -35.14
C VAL A 200 23.32 -21.71 -34.55
N GLY A 201 23.42 -20.65 -35.36
CA GLY A 201 24.02 -19.36 -35.02
C GLY A 201 23.41 -18.69 -33.79
N PRO A 202 24.00 -17.58 -33.31
CA PRO A 202 23.80 -17.10 -31.94
C PRO A 202 22.33 -16.76 -31.67
N LEU A 203 21.66 -17.65 -30.94
CA LEU A 203 20.43 -17.34 -30.23
C LEU A 203 20.78 -16.29 -29.18
N LYS A 204 20.35 -15.04 -29.45
CA LYS A 204 20.38 -13.97 -28.46
C LYS A 204 19.76 -14.51 -27.17
N SER A 205 20.55 -14.47 -26.10
CA SER A 205 20.09 -14.75 -24.75
C SER A 205 18.89 -13.85 -24.46
N ALA A 206 17.68 -14.41 -24.46
CA ALA A 206 16.56 -13.76 -23.82
C ALA A 206 16.78 -13.93 -22.31
N SER A 207 17.58 -13.04 -21.71
CA SER A 207 17.53 -12.84 -20.27
C SER A 207 16.15 -12.25 -19.99
N VAL A 208 15.18 -13.09 -19.62
CA VAL A 208 14.01 -12.59 -18.92
C VAL A 208 14.54 -12.13 -17.57
N ALA A 209 14.87 -10.83 -17.50
CA ALA A 209 15.25 -10.19 -16.27
C ALA A 209 14.12 -10.45 -15.26
N PRO A 210 14.40 -11.00 -14.07
CA PRO A 210 13.36 -11.24 -13.09
C PRO A 210 12.68 -9.90 -12.78
N HIS A 211 11.39 -9.83 -13.05
CA HIS A 211 10.58 -8.65 -12.79
C HIS A 211 10.47 -8.44 -11.27
N LYS A 212 11.37 -7.62 -10.74
CA LYS A 212 11.43 -7.08 -9.37
C LYS A 212 11.65 -8.12 -8.28
N ILE A 213 12.75 -7.96 -7.55
CA ILE A 213 13.23 -8.85 -6.50
C ILE A 213 13.47 -8.01 -5.23
N TRP A 214 13.06 -8.49 -4.05
CA TRP A 214 13.26 -7.80 -2.76
C TRP A 214 13.83 -8.72 -1.67
N LYS A 215 14.59 -8.15 -0.71
CA LYS A 215 15.12 -8.85 0.48
C LYS A 215 13.99 -9.21 1.46
N ALA A 216 14.09 -10.31 2.20
CA ALA A 216 13.04 -10.70 3.15
C ALA A 216 13.17 -10.00 4.52
N GLY A 217 12.15 -9.24 4.94
CA GLY A 217 12.00 -8.63 6.28
C GLY A 217 11.53 -7.18 6.19
N PHE A 218 10.37 -6.81 6.77
CA PHE A 218 9.74 -5.50 6.51
C PHE A 218 8.94 -4.92 7.68
N SER A 219 8.93 -3.59 7.75
CA SER A 219 8.03 -2.75 8.54
C SER A 219 6.87 -2.25 7.65
N ALA A 220 5.72 -1.89 8.23
CA ALA A 220 4.52 -1.53 7.47
C ALA A 220 4.19 -0.03 7.55
N LEU A 221 4.50 0.73 6.50
CA LEU A 221 3.85 2.00 6.20
C LEU A 221 2.79 1.80 5.10
N TYR A 222 1.62 2.41 5.26
CA TYR A 222 0.53 2.40 4.27
C TYR A 222 0.48 3.71 3.50
N CYS A 223 0.00 3.67 2.26
CA CYS A 223 -0.03 4.79 1.33
C CYS A 223 -1.41 4.92 0.69
N VAL A 224 -2.00 6.12 0.77
CA VAL A 224 -3.30 6.44 0.15
C VAL A 224 -3.10 7.65 -0.78
N GLU A 225 -3.23 7.44 -2.10
CA GLU A 225 -3.30 8.45 -3.19
C GLU A 225 -2.02 9.21 -3.59
N ASN A 226 -2.11 10.17 -4.53
CA ASN A 226 -1.06 11.15 -4.83
C ASN A 226 -1.64 12.59 -4.73
N PRO A 227 -1.18 13.45 -3.79
CA PRO A 227 -0.19 13.14 -2.76
C PRO A 227 -0.59 11.93 -1.94
N ALA A 228 0.41 11.17 -1.49
CA ALA A 228 0.26 9.94 -0.74
C ALA A 228 0.19 10.25 0.74
N PHE A 229 -0.89 9.88 1.42
CA PHE A 229 -0.90 9.90 2.87
C PHE A 229 -0.14 8.67 3.36
N VAL A 230 1.05 8.90 3.91
CA VAL A 230 1.89 7.86 4.48
C VAL A 230 1.66 7.84 5.99
N VAL A 231 1.25 6.71 6.54
CA VAL A 231 1.04 6.50 7.98
C VAL A 231 2.07 5.52 8.51
N GLY A 232 2.79 5.92 9.56
CA GLY A 232 3.67 5.08 10.34
C GLY A 232 3.03 4.79 11.70
N ARG A 233 2.99 3.50 12.07
CA ARG A 233 2.72 3.05 13.44
C ARG A 233 4.02 2.54 14.07
#